data_AF-A0A9Q0GDH5-F1
#
_entry.id   AF-A0A9Q0GDH5-F1
#
_cell.length_a   1.000
_cell.length_b   1.000
_cell.length_c   1.000
_cell.angle_alpha   90.00
_cell.angle_beta   90.00
_cell.angle_gamma   90.00
#
_symmetry.space_group_name_H-M   'P 1'
#
loop_
_entity.id
_entity.type
_entity.pdbx_description
1 polymer ?
#
loop_
_entity_poly.entity_id
_entity_poly.type
_entity_poly.pdbx_seq_one_letter_code
_entity_poly.pdbx_strand_id
1 'polypeptide(L)'
;MTAEFRITPGLKHYGCMVDFLGRGGSLDDAYKFIDELPIKPTAILWRTLLSACASHGNVELAKWVMQRIFELDDSHGGDYVILSNLGARAGRWEDVDSLRKLMIEKGGVKVPGCNSVELDNVVHGFFSGEGVNGVSTALHRALDVLVKELKLVGYVPDTSLVHHANMSDQEKEIVLRYHCEKLAIAFGLLNSPPGRTIRPFS
;
A
#
# COMPACT_ATOMS: atom_id res chain seq x y z
N MET A 1 -4.90 -30.08 -19.41
CA MET A 1 -6.24 -29.44 -19.42
C MET A 1 -7.00 -29.67 -20.73
N THR A 2 -6.48 -29.29 -21.90
CA THR A 2 -7.16 -29.51 -23.19
C THR A 2 -7.20 -30.96 -23.65
N ALA A 3 -6.07 -31.69 -23.54
CA ALA A 3 -5.97 -33.07 -24.03
C ALA A 3 -6.76 -34.09 -23.19
N GLU A 4 -6.92 -33.83 -21.89
CA GLU A 4 -7.49 -34.79 -20.93
C GLU A 4 -8.93 -34.43 -20.51
N PHE A 5 -9.22 -33.14 -20.33
CA PHE A 5 -10.55 -32.68 -19.88
C PHE A 5 -11.36 -31.96 -20.95
N ARG A 6 -10.81 -31.79 -22.17
CA ARG A 6 -11.42 -31.02 -23.29
C ARG A 6 -11.79 -29.58 -22.92
N ILE A 7 -11.14 -29.00 -21.91
CA ILE A 7 -11.34 -27.62 -21.49
C ILE A 7 -10.24 -26.76 -22.10
N THR A 8 -10.62 -25.75 -22.88
CA THR A 8 -9.72 -24.69 -23.34
C THR A 8 -9.46 -23.71 -22.20
N PRO A 9 -8.22 -23.62 -21.66
CA PRO A 9 -7.95 -22.75 -20.53
C PRO A 9 -8.04 -21.27 -20.95
N GLY A 10 -9.00 -20.56 -20.37
CA GLY A 10 -9.04 -19.10 -20.40
C GLY A 10 -8.17 -18.43 -19.33
N LEU A 11 -8.07 -17.10 -19.38
CA LEU A 11 -7.26 -16.26 -18.48
C LEU A 11 -7.48 -16.58 -16.99
N LYS A 12 -8.73 -16.83 -16.57
CA LYS A 12 -9.06 -17.17 -15.18
C LYS A 12 -8.37 -18.46 -14.71
N HIS A 13 -8.27 -19.47 -15.58
CA HIS A 13 -7.60 -20.73 -15.25
C HIS A 13 -6.09 -20.52 -15.09
N TYR A 14 -5.48 -19.74 -15.99
CA TYR A 14 -4.06 -19.38 -15.86
C TYR A 14 -3.80 -18.59 -14.57
N GLY A 15 -4.68 -17.64 -14.22
CA GLY A 15 -4.60 -16.93 -12.94
C GLY A 15 -4.66 -17.86 -11.73
N CYS A 16 -5.54 -18.86 -11.75
CA CYS A 16 -5.60 -19.86 -10.68
C CYS A 16 -4.32 -20.69 -10.57
N MET A 17 -3.71 -21.06 -11.69
CA MET A 17 -2.44 -21.81 -11.70
C MET A 17 -1.29 -20.98 -11.13
N VAL A 18 -1.22 -19.70 -11.50
CA VAL A 18 -0.21 -18.77 -10.96
C VAL A 18 -0.41 -18.55 -9.45
N ASP A 19 -1.65 -18.32 -9.00
CA ASP A 19 -1.95 -18.16 -7.58
C ASP A 19 -1.63 -19.44 -6.79
N PHE A 20 -1.96 -20.62 -7.35
CA PHE A 20 -1.65 -21.91 -6.74
C PHE A 20 -0.15 -22.13 -6.56
N LEU A 21 0.64 -21.99 -7.63
CA LEU A 21 2.10 -22.12 -7.59
C LEU A 21 2.73 -21.06 -6.67
N GLY A 22 2.21 -19.83 -6.74
CA GLY A 22 2.66 -18.71 -5.94
C GLY A 22 2.47 -18.93 -4.45
N ARG A 23 1.29 -19.36 -4.00
CA ARG A 23 1.01 -19.70 -2.59
C ARG A 23 1.78 -20.90 -2.10
N GLY A 24 2.11 -21.83 -3.00
CA GLY A 24 2.98 -22.98 -2.72
C GLY A 24 4.44 -22.62 -2.52
N GLY A 25 4.84 -21.37 -2.80
CA GLY A 25 6.25 -20.94 -2.75
C GLY A 25 7.06 -21.36 -3.99
N SER A 26 6.45 -22.01 -4.97
CA SER A 26 7.06 -22.39 -6.26
C SER A 26 7.11 -21.19 -7.21
N LEU A 27 7.76 -20.12 -6.78
CA LEU A 27 7.72 -18.83 -7.49
C LEU A 27 8.40 -18.89 -8.86
N ASP A 28 9.50 -19.63 -8.99
CA ASP A 28 10.20 -19.79 -10.28
C ASP A 28 9.35 -20.58 -11.28
N ASP A 29 8.63 -21.60 -10.80
CA ASP A 29 7.70 -22.37 -11.62
C ASP A 29 6.50 -21.51 -12.02
N ALA A 30 6.00 -20.65 -11.12
CA ALA A 30 4.96 -19.68 -11.44
C ALA A 30 5.42 -18.68 -12.50
N TYR A 31 6.67 -18.21 -12.44
CA TYR A 31 7.25 -17.32 -13.45
C TYR A 31 7.32 -18.03 -14.81
N LYS A 32 7.92 -19.22 -14.86
CA LYS A 32 8.04 -20.02 -16.09
C LYS A 32 6.66 -20.32 -16.69
N PHE A 33 5.70 -20.67 -15.85
CA PHE A 33 4.33 -20.94 -16.27
C PHE A 33 3.72 -19.73 -17.00
N ILE A 34 3.96 -18.50 -16.53
CA ILE A 34 3.47 -17.29 -17.21
C ILE A 34 4.23 -17.07 -18.53
N ASP A 35 5.55 -17.24 -18.54
CA ASP A 35 6.41 -17.01 -19.71
C ASP A 35 6.13 -18.00 -20.86
N GLU A 36 5.73 -19.23 -20.52
CA GLU A 36 5.41 -20.31 -21.45
C GLU A 36 3.93 -20.32 -21.89
N LEU A 37 3.13 -19.31 -21.50
CA LEU A 37 1.72 -19.28 -21.88
C LEU A 37 1.55 -19.23 -23.41
N PRO A 38 0.59 -19.99 -23.97
CA PRO A 38 0.27 -19.94 -25.40
C PRO A 38 -0.46 -18.64 -25.81
N ILE A 39 -0.61 -17.70 -24.88
CA ILE A 39 -1.27 -16.41 -25.07
C ILE A 39 -0.35 -15.32 -24.52
N LYS A 40 -0.52 -14.08 -24.99
CA LYS A 40 0.18 -12.94 -24.42
C LYS A 40 -0.18 -12.80 -22.93
N PRO A 41 0.79 -12.86 -22.00
CA PRO A 41 0.53 -12.66 -20.58
C PRO A 41 -0.06 -11.26 -20.32
N THR A 42 -0.97 -11.19 -19.36
CA THR A 42 -1.58 -9.92 -18.94
C THR A 42 -0.92 -9.42 -17.65
N ALA A 43 -0.99 -8.12 -17.40
CA ALA A 43 -0.47 -7.51 -16.18
C ALA A 43 -1.08 -8.15 -14.91
N ILE A 44 -2.32 -8.66 -14.97
CA ILE A 44 -2.99 -9.34 -13.86
C ILE A 44 -2.23 -10.61 -13.43
N LEU A 45 -1.72 -11.41 -14.39
CA LEU A 45 -0.97 -12.62 -14.07
C LEU A 45 0.36 -12.29 -13.38
N TRP A 46 1.06 -11.28 -13.89
CA TRP A 46 2.29 -10.81 -13.27
C TRP A 46 2.06 -10.19 -11.88
N ARG A 47 0.97 -9.43 -11.68
CA ARG A 47 0.59 -8.90 -10.36
C ARG A 47 0.23 -10.00 -9.37
N THR A 48 -0.37 -11.09 -9.84
CA THR A 48 -0.63 -12.28 -9.01
C THR A 48 0.69 -12.89 -8.52
N LEU A 49 1.66 -13.07 -9.41
CA LEU A 49 2.99 -13.53 -9.04
C LEU A 49 3.72 -12.55 -8.13
N LEU A 50 3.60 -11.24 -8.37
CA LEU A 50 4.20 -10.20 -7.51
C LEU A 50 3.69 -10.30 -6.08
N SER A 51 2.39 -10.53 -5.89
CA SER A 51 1.78 -10.74 -4.57
C SER A 51 2.35 -11.97 -3.86
N ALA A 52 2.61 -13.05 -4.60
CA ALA A 52 3.29 -14.23 -4.09
C ALA A 52 4.76 -13.92 -3.71
N CYS A 53 5.51 -13.21 -4.56
CA CYS A 53 6.87 -12.77 -4.25
C CYS A 53 6.91 -11.93 -2.96
N ALA A 54 5.97 -10.98 -2.82
CA ALA A 54 5.81 -10.19 -1.61
C ALA A 54 5.52 -11.07 -0.39
N SER A 55 4.66 -12.08 -0.56
CA SER A 55 4.30 -12.99 0.52
C SER A 55 5.44 -13.91 0.96
N HIS A 56 6.34 -14.27 0.07
CA HIS A 56 7.49 -15.10 0.39
C HIS A 56 8.79 -14.29 0.61
N GLY A 57 8.72 -12.95 0.56
CA GLY A 57 9.90 -12.08 0.74
C GLY A 57 10.94 -12.18 -0.38
N ASN A 58 10.57 -12.70 -1.55
CA ASN A 58 11.48 -12.86 -2.69
C ASN A 58 11.59 -11.57 -3.50
N VAL A 59 12.49 -10.70 -3.08
CA VAL A 59 12.70 -9.37 -3.69
C VAL A 59 13.32 -9.46 -5.08
N GLU A 60 14.22 -10.42 -5.31
CA GLU A 60 14.91 -10.52 -6.60
C GLU A 60 13.92 -10.86 -7.71
N LEU A 61 13.07 -11.86 -7.49
CA LEU A 61 12.02 -12.19 -8.46
C LEU A 61 10.99 -11.06 -8.59
N ALA A 62 10.64 -10.39 -7.49
CA ALA A 62 9.73 -9.24 -7.54
C ALA A 62 10.26 -8.12 -8.45
N LYS A 63 11.57 -7.87 -8.50
CA LYS A 63 12.18 -6.88 -9.39
C LYS A 63 11.91 -7.21 -10.86
N TRP A 64 12.14 -8.46 -11.26
CA TRP A 64 11.87 -8.93 -12.62
C TRP A 64 10.39 -8.86 -12.98
N VAL A 65 9.53 -9.31 -12.07
CA VAL A 65 8.07 -9.28 -12.28
C VAL A 65 7.55 -7.85 -12.43
N MET A 66 8.06 -6.90 -11.64
CA MET A 66 7.71 -5.49 -11.77
C MET A 66 8.08 -4.93 -13.14
N GLN A 67 9.25 -5.28 -13.69
CA GLN A 67 9.63 -4.87 -15.04
C GLN A 67 8.63 -5.37 -16.08
N ARG A 68 8.18 -6.62 -15.98
CA ARG A 68 7.14 -7.17 -16.86
C ARG A 68 5.80 -6.45 -16.75
N ILE A 69 5.42 -6.01 -15.55
CA ILE A 69 4.20 -5.23 -15.35
C ILE A 69 4.32 -3.88 -16.08
N PHE A 70 5.44 -3.17 -15.91
CA PHE A 70 5.68 -1.89 -16.57
C PHE A 70 5.75 -1.97 -18.10
N GLU A 71 6.16 -3.12 -18.66
CA GLU A 71 6.16 -3.35 -20.12
C GLU A 71 4.73 -3.50 -20.69
N LEU A 72 3.75 -3.85 -19.86
CA LEU A 72 2.41 -4.23 -20.30
C LEU A 72 1.34 -3.18 -19.97
N ASP A 73 1.53 -2.43 -18.88
CA ASP A 73 0.53 -1.54 -18.32
C ASP A 73 1.18 -0.43 -17.50
N ASP A 74 0.47 0.69 -17.37
CA ASP A 74 0.85 1.72 -16.42
C ASP A 74 0.63 1.17 -15.00
N SER A 75 1.61 1.39 -14.13
CA SER A 75 1.52 0.80 -12.80
C SER A 75 0.39 1.43 -11.98
N HIS A 76 -0.29 0.60 -11.19
CA HIS A 76 -1.48 1.01 -10.43
C HIS A 76 -1.16 1.15 -8.94
N GLY A 77 -2.00 1.89 -8.22
CA GLY A 77 -1.85 2.08 -6.76
C GLY A 77 -1.73 0.77 -5.97
N GLY A 78 -2.36 -0.32 -6.44
CA GLY A 78 -2.25 -1.65 -5.84
C GLY A 78 -0.83 -2.24 -5.84
N ASP A 79 0.00 -1.88 -6.82
CA ASP A 79 1.37 -2.38 -6.92
C ASP A 79 2.25 -1.81 -5.79
N TYR A 80 1.99 -0.57 -5.32
CA TYR A 80 2.66 0.03 -4.16
C TYR A 80 2.37 -0.72 -2.85
N VAL A 81 1.14 -1.22 -2.68
CA VAL A 81 0.77 -2.01 -1.51
C VAL A 81 1.55 -3.33 -1.51
N ILE A 82 1.64 -3.99 -2.66
CA ILE A 82 2.38 -5.25 -2.80
C ILE A 82 3.87 -5.04 -2.52
N LEU A 83 4.48 -3.96 -3.04
CA LEU A 83 5.87 -3.60 -2.75
C LEU A 83 6.10 -3.31 -1.26
N SER A 84 5.14 -2.68 -0.59
CA SER A 84 5.27 -2.37 0.85
C SER A 84 5.21 -3.64 1.70
N ASN A 85 4.34 -4.59 1.34
CA ASN A 85 4.31 -5.91 1.96
C ASN A 85 5.62 -6.68 1.73
N LEU A 86 6.18 -6.60 0.51
CA LEU A 86 7.48 -7.21 0.19
C LEU A 86 8.59 -6.66 1.09
N GLY A 87 8.66 -5.33 1.26
CA GLY A 87 9.63 -4.70 2.14
C GLY A 87 9.48 -5.14 3.60
N ALA A 88 8.24 -5.21 4.08
CA ALA A 88 7.93 -5.64 5.45
C ALA A 88 8.34 -7.10 5.70
N ARG A 89 8.15 -7.99 4.74
CA ARG A 89 8.49 -9.42 4.90
C ARG A 89 9.96 -9.70 4.66
N ALA A 90 10.61 -9.01 3.71
CA ALA A 90 12.00 -9.27 3.35
C ALA A 90 13.01 -8.49 4.20
N GLY A 91 12.61 -7.43 4.89
CA GLY A 91 13.50 -6.52 5.61
C GLY A 91 14.44 -5.69 4.72
N ARG A 92 14.36 -5.86 3.40
CA ARG A 92 15.21 -5.21 2.39
C ARG A 92 14.56 -3.95 1.85
N TRP A 93 14.47 -2.94 2.71
CA TRP A 93 13.79 -1.69 2.39
C TRP A 93 14.48 -0.91 1.26
N GLU A 94 15.80 -0.95 1.16
CA GLU A 94 16.55 -0.25 0.09
C GLU A 94 16.17 -0.77 -1.31
N ASP A 95 16.08 -2.10 -1.46
CA ASP A 95 15.66 -2.72 -2.71
C ASP A 95 14.22 -2.37 -3.06
N VAL A 96 13.33 -2.37 -2.07
CA VAL A 96 11.92 -1.97 -2.26
C VAL A 96 11.80 -0.50 -2.62
N ASP A 97 12.63 0.36 -2.03
CA ASP A 97 12.65 1.78 -2.34
C ASP A 97 13.13 2.05 -3.77
N SER A 98 14.09 1.26 -4.27
CA SER A 98 14.51 1.29 -5.68
C SER A 98 13.36 0.94 -6.64
N LEU A 99 12.54 -0.06 -6.29
CA LEU A 99 11.36 -0.43 -7.06
C LEU A 99 10.29 0.66 -7.04
N ARG A 100 10.07 1.30 -5.88
CA ARG A 100 9.15 2.44 -5.77
C ARG A 100 9.60 3.62 -6.62
N LYS A 101 10.89 3.94 -6.63
CA LYS A 101 11.44 5.03 -7.47
C LYS A 101 11.21 4.75 -8.95
N LEU A 102 11.52 3.53 -9.40
CA LEU A 102 11.26 3.10 -10.77
C LEU A 102 9.77 3.21 -11.13
N MET A 103 8.89 2.87 -10.19
CA MET A 103 7.44 3.01 -10.35
C MET A 103 7.00 4.47 -10.55
N ILE A 104 7.56 5.41 -9.77
CA ILE A 104 7.30 6.85 -9.93
C ILE A 104 7.81 7.35 -11.29
N GLU A 105 9.03 6.97 -11.68
CA GLU A 105 9.63 7.35 -12.97
C GLU A 105 8.80 6.88 -14.16
N LYS A 106 8.12 5.73 -14.02
CA LYS A 106 7.22 5.15 -15.03
C LYS A 106 5.79 5.68 -14.95
N GLY A 107 5.54 6.77 -14.22
CA GLY A 107 4.22 7.40 -14.11
C GLY A 107 3.28 6.74 -13.10
N GLY A 108 3.78 5.82 -12.28
CA GLY A 108 3.02 5.15 -11.25
C GLY A 108 2.56 6.09 -10.16
N VAL A 109 1.25 6.25 -10.04
CA VAL A 109 0.64 7.07 -8.99
C VAL A 109 0.61 6.27 -7.69
N LYS A 110 1.36 6.74 -6.69
CA LYS A 110 1.14 6.30 -5.31
C LYS A 110 -0.24 6.81 -4.90
N VAL A 111 -1.18 5.89 -4.66
CA VAL A 111 -2.45 6.26 -4.04
C VAL A 111 -2.19 6.35 -2.54
N PRO A 112 -2.14 7.56 -1.96
CA PRO A 112 -2.01 7.69 -0.52
C PRO A 112 -3.24 7.08 0.15
N GLY A 113 -3.05 6.42 1.30
CA GLY A 113 -4.18 6.01 2.13
C GLY A 113 -5.00 7.25 2.50
N CYS A 114 -6.28 7.27 2.18
CA CYS A 114 -7.15 8.39 2.48
C CYS A 114 -8.07 8.06 3.67
N ASN A 115 -8.48 9.08 4.38
CA ASN A 115 -9.62 9.00 5.29
C ASN A 115 -10.47 10.25 5.06
N SER A 116 -11.75 10.20 5.37
CA SER A 116 -12.64 11.35 5.21
C SER A 116 -13.57 11.51 6.40
N VAL A 117 -14.02 12.74 6.62
CA VAL A 117 -15.04 13.05 7.61
C VAL A 117 -16.16 13.82 6.94
N GLU A 118 -17.39 13.48 7.28
CA GLU A 118 -18.58 14.23 6.86
C GLU A 118 -18.97 15.23 7.94
N LEU A 119 -19.01 16.51 7.57
CA LEU A 119 -19.44 17.61 8.43
C LEU A 119 -20.41 18.48 7.64
N ASP A 120 -21.59 18.76 8.20
CA ASP A 120 -22.61 19.60 7.57
C ASP A 120 -22.92 19.24 6.10
N ASN A 121 -23.02 17.93 5.83
CA ASN A 121 -23.22 17.32 4.51
C ASN A 121 -22.09 17.57 3.50
N VAL A 122 -20.91 17.97 3.96
CA VAL A 122 -19.69 18.12 3.16
C VAL A 122 -18.68 17.04 3.57
N VAL A 123 -18.15 16.33 2.59
CA VAL A 123 -17.10 15.33 2.79
C VAL A 123 -15.73 15.98 2.66
N HIS A 124 -14.93 15.91 3.71
CA HIS A 124 -13.56 16.40 3.76
C HIS A 124 -12.58 15.22 3.73
N GLY A 125 -11.78 15.12 2.68
CA GLY A 125 -10.75 14.08 2.52
C GLY A 125 -9.38 14.50 3.06
N PHE A 126 -8.66 13.54 3.63
CA PHE A 126 -7.30 13.69 4.16
C PHE A 126 -6.44 12.55 3.61
N PHE A 127 -5.23 12.86 3.15
CA PHE A 127 -4.37 11.86 2.49
C PHE A 127 -3.07 11.62 3.27
N SER A 128 -2.74 10.35 3.45
CA SER A 128 -1.50 9.92 4.11
C SER A 128 -0.28 10.38 3.31
N GLY A 129 0.58 11.19 3.93
CA GLY A 129 1.77 11.74 3.28
C GLY A 129 1.60 13.16 2.74
N GLU A 130 0.42 13.79 2.86
CA GLU A 130 0.29 15.25 2.67
C GLU A 130 1.15 16.04 3.67
N GLY A 131 1.53 15.41 4.77
CA GLY A 131 2.50 15.93 5.73
C GLY A 131 2.13 17.32 6.25
N VAL A 132 3.14 18.06 6.68
CA VAL A 132 2.99 19.41 7.26
C VAL A 132 2.58 20.45 6.21
N ASN A 133 2.77 20.15 4.92
CA ASN A 133 2.71 21.14 3.84
C ASN A 133 1.37 21.17 3.09
N GLY A 134 0.53 20.14 3.19
CA GLY A 134 -0.76 20.05 2.49
C GLY A 134 -1.99 20.48 3.31
N VAL A 135 -1.86 20.54 4.64
CA VAL A 135 -3.00 20.71 5.55
C VAL A 135 -2.89 22.01 6.36
N SER A 136 -4.03 22.66 6.64
CA SER A 136 -4.10 23.95 7.36
C SER A 136 -3.29 23.94 8.66
N THR A 137 -2.48 24.98 8.87
CA THR A 137 -1.65 25.19 10.08
C THR A 137 -2.45 25.09 11.38
N ALA A 138 -3.73 25.48 11.36
CA ALA A 138 -4.61 25.38 12.52
C ALA A 138 -4.91 23.92 12.91
N LEU A 139 -5.12 23.05 11.91
CA LEU A 139 -5.39 21.63 12.11
C LEU A 139 -4.15 20.92 12.67
N HIS A 140 -2.95 21.24 12.16
CA HIS A 140 -1.71 20.70 12.73
C HIS A 140 -1.51 21.08 14.19
N ARG A 141 -1.72 22.35 14.55
CA ARG A 141 -1.62 22.79 15.96
C ARG A 141 -2.63 22.07 16.85
N ALA A 142 -3.87 21.93 16.41
CA ALA A 142 -4.89 21.24 17.18
C ALA A 142 -4.52 19.77 17.40
N LEU A 143 -3.97 19.13 16.37
CA LEU A 143 -3.51 17.75 16.46
C LEU A 143 -2.29 17.61 17.37
N ASP A 144 -1.36 18.55 17.36
CA ASP A 144 -0.23 18.60 18.30
C ASP A 144 -0.71 18.69 19.75
N VAL A 145 -1.71 19.55 20.02
CA VAL A 145 -2.34 19.66 21.34
C VAL A 145 -3.02 18.33 21.71
N LEU A 146 -3.83 17.77 20.82
CA LEU A 146 -4.55 16.52 21.07
C LEU A 146 -3.60 15.37 21.38
N VAL A 147 -2.52 15.20 20.60
CA VAL A 147 -1.53 14.15 20.81
C VAL A 147 -0.79 14.35 22.12
N LYS A 148 -0.49 15.60 22.50
CA LYS A 148 0.10 15.92 23.80
C LYS A 148 -0.82 15.50 24.96
N GLU A 149 -2.11 15.84 24.89
CA GLU A 149 -3.11 15.43 25.89
C GLU A 149 -3.27 13.90 25.95
N LEU A 150 -3.32 13.23 24.79
CA LEU A 150 -3.38 11.77 24.72
C LEU A 150 -2.18 11.11 25.41
N LYS A 151 -0.97 11.65 25.22
CA LYS A 151 0.22 11.15 25.91
C LYS A 151 0.14 11.31 27.43
N LEU A 152 -0.47 12.38 27.93
CA LEU A 152 -0.68 12.58 29.38
C LEU A 152 -1.59 11.51 29.99
N VAL A 153 -2.52 10.95 29.21
CA VAL A 153 -3.40 9.84 29.64
C VAL A 153 -2.87 8.45 29.26
N GLY A 154 -1.61 8.37 28.80
CA GLY A 154 -0.91 7.10 28.59
C GLY A 154 -0.89 6.57 27.16
N TYR A 155 -1.31 7.35 26.15
CA TYR A 155 -1.14 6.97 24.75
C TYR A 155 0.34 6.87 24.38
N VAL A 156 0.74 5.72 23.85
CA VAL A 156 2.06 5.49 23.28
C VAL A 156 1.92 5.24 21.77
N PRO A 157 2.56 6.04 20.91
CA PRO A 157 2.58 5.80 19.47
C PRO A 157 3.23 4.45 19.15
N ASP A 158 2.56 3.63 18.34
CA ASP A 158 3.11 2.37 17.85
C ASP A 158 4.05 2.61 16.66
N THR A 159 5.34 2.85 16.95
CA THR A 159 6.38 3.08 15.94
C THR A 159 6.68 1.84 15.09
N SER A 160 6.21 0.65 15.50
CA SER A 160 6.41 -0.58 14.72
C SER A 160 5.64 -0.56 13.39
N LEU A 161 4.58 0.26 13.31
CA LEU A 161 3.77 0.48 12.11
C LEU A 161 4.46 1.33 11.03
N VAL A 162 5.56 2.03 11.38
CA VAL A 162 6.33 2.82 10.42
C VAL A 162 7.58 2.06 10.01
N HIS A 163 7.48 1.39 8.87
CA HIS A 163 8.56 0.60 8.34
C HIS A 163 9.52 1.42 7.47
N HIS A 164 10.29 2.30 8.10
CA HIS A 164 11.42 3.00 7.50
C HIS A 164 12.68 2.78 8.34
N ALA A 165 13.60 1.96 7.82
CA ALA A 165 14.81 1.54 8.53
C ALA A 165 15.75 2.71 8.91
N ASN A 166 15.69 3.81 8.16
CA ASN A 166 16.54 4.99 8.36
C ASN A 166 15.89 6.09 9.20
N MET A 167 14.69 5.86 9.77
CA MET A 167 14.02 6.83 10.64
C MET A 167 14.22 6.48 12.12
N SER A 168 14.58 7.49 12.91
CA SER A 168 14.50 7.45 14.37
C SER A 168 13.06 7.28 14.84
N ASP A 169 12.88 6.81 16.08
CA ASP A 169 11.53 6.69 16.67
C ASP A 169 10.83 8.04 16.77
N GLN A 170 11.57 9.13 16.95
CA GLN A 170 11.03 10.50 16.91
C GLN A 170 10.47 10.85 15.52
N GLU A 171 11.18 10.51 14.45
CA GLU A 171 10.72 10.75 13.07
C GLU A 171 9.51 9.88 12.71
N LYS A 172 9.53 8.60 13.12
CA LYS A 172 8.37 7.69 12.97
C LYS A 172 7.15 8.22 13.70
N GLU A 173 7.33 8.76 14.90
CA GLU A 173 6.24 9.39 15.64
C GLU A 173 5.64 10.58 14.88
N ILE A 174 6.48 11.43 14.30
CA ILE A 174 6.01 12.58 13.49
C ILE A 174 5.16 12.09 12.31
N VAL A 175 5.59 11.04 11.61
CA VAL A 175 4.81 10.42 10.52
C VAL A 175 3.47 9.89 11.02
N LEU A 176 3.46 9.17 12.15
CA LEU A 176 2.24 8.65 12.76
C LEU A 176 1.32 9.73 13.29
N ARG A 177 1.85 10.91 13.63
CA ARG A 177 1.06 12.04 14.13
C ARG A 177 0.12 12.55 13.05
N TYR A 178 0.62 12.72 11.83
CA TYR A 178 -0.12 13.30 10.70
C TYR A 178 -0.74 12.24 9.78
N HIS A 179 -1.05 11.06 10.32
CA HIS A 179 -1.82 10.05 9.60
C HIS A 179 -3.24 10.58 9.27
N CYS A 180 -3.77 10.19 8.12
CA CYS A 180 -5.04 10.73 7.60
C CYS A 180 -6.22 10.56 8.59
N GLU A 181 -6.25 9.47 9.36
CA GLU A 181 -7.30 9.23 10.38
C GLU A 181 -7.25 10.26 11.50
N LYS A 182 -6.05 10.61 11.98
CA LYS A 182 -5.88 11.59 13.06
C LYS A 182 -6.20 13.00 12.58
N LEU A 183 -5.85 13.32 11.34
CA LEU A 183 -6.22 14.57 10.69
C LEU A 183 -7.75 14.70 10.55
N ALA A 184 -8.43 13.63 10.13
CA ALA A 184 -9.88 13.60 10.01
C ALA A 184 -10.59 13.80 11.37
N ILE A 185 -10.11 13.12 12.41
CA ILE A 185 -10.65 13.28 13.77
C ILE A 185 -10.41 14.69 14.31
N ALA A 186 -9.19 15.22 14.19
CA ALA A 186 -8.87 16.56 14.66
C ALA A 186 -9.66 17.63 13.91
N PHE A 187 -9.89 17.45 12.61
CA PHE A 187 -10.76 18.33 11.82
C PHE A 187 -12.21 18.27 12.32
N GLY A 188 -12.73 17.06 12.56
CA GLY A 188 -14.06 16.88 13.12
C GLY A 188 -14.22 17.58 14.46
N LEU A 189 -13.23 17.48 15.35
CA LEU A 189 -13.25 18.11 16.68
C LEU A 189 -13.20 19.64 16.62
N LEU A 190 -12.43 20.21 15.69
CA LEU A 190 -12.31 21.66 15.52
C LEU A 190 -13.58 22.30 14.94
N ASN A 191 -14.27 21.58 14.06
CA ASN A 191 -15.38 22.13 13.29
C ASN A 191 -16.75 21.64 13.80
N SER A 192 -16.79 20.83 14.85
CA SER A 192 -18.03 20.36 15.47
C SER A 192 -18.27 20.96 16.85
N PRO A 193 -19.53 21.24 17.23
CA PRO A 193 -19.86 21.61 18.60
C PRO A 193 -19.66 20.42 19.57
N PRO A 194 -19.44 20.68 20.87
CA PRO A 194 -19.35 19.63 21.88
C PRO A 194 -20.57 18.70 21.85
N GLY A 195 -20.33 17.39 21.93
CA GLY A 195 -21.38 16.36 21.93
C GLY A 195 -21.85 15.90 20.54
N ARG A 196 -21.36 16.50 19.44
CA ARG A 196 -21.60 16.01 18.07
C ARG A 196 -20.81 14.72 17.81
N THR A 197 -21.47 13.70 17.27
CA THR A 197 -20.79 12.48 16.80
C THR A 197 -19.98 12.78 15.53
N ILE A 198 -18.70 12.43 15.53
CA ILE A 198 -17.81 12.47 14.37
C ILE A 198 -17.75 11.06 13.78
N ARG A 199 -17.91 10.94 12.45
CA ARG A 199 -17.82 9.66 11.73
C ARG A 199 -16.70 9.73 10.69
N PRO A 200 -15.51 9.20 11.00
CA PRO A 200 -14.46 9.02 10.00
C PRO A 200 -14.77 7.81 9.09
N PHE A 201 -14.42 7.91 7.81
CA PHE A 201 -14.59 6.88 6.79
C PHE A 201 -13.25 6.54 6.15
N SER A 202 -12.85 5.27 6.28
CA SER A 202 -11.65 4.67 5.67
C SER A 202 -11.95 3.96 4.35
#